data_AF-A0A2V6L8L1-F1
#
_entry.id   AF-A0A2V6L8L1-F1
#
_cell.length_a   1.000
_cell.length_b   1.000
_cell.length_c   1.000
_cell.angle_alpha   90.00
_cell.angle_beta   90.00
_cell.angle_gamma   90.00
#
_symmetry.space_group_name_H-M   'P 1'
#
loop_
_entity.id
_entity.type
_entity.pdbx_description
1 polymer ?
#
loop_
_entity_poly.entity_id
_entity_poly.type
_entity_poly.pdbx_seq_one_letter_code
_entity_poly.pdbx_strand_id
1 'polypeptide(L)'
;MNETTAEKTSLEIQRFINAPRARVYAAWTDPAQLREWFGPVWVRTCELVADARVGGKFRWDVINCDGKEMTIQGEYREVVPGKKIVFI
;
A
#
# COMPACT_ATOMS: atom_id res chain seq x y z
N MET A 1 -11.93 -19.48 33.61
CA MET A 1 -11.25 -18.23 33.20
C MET A 1 -11.71 -17.97 31.78
N ASN A 2 -12.53 -16.95 31.54
CA ASN A 2 -13.05 -16.67 30.20
C ASN A 2 -12.06 -15.79 29.46
N GLU A 3 -11.54 -16.27 28.33
CA GLU A 3 -10.74 -15.48 27.39
C GLU A 3 -11.65 -14.48 26.67
N THR A 4 -11.51 -13.21 27.02
CA THR A 4 -12.08 -12.10 26.23
C THR A 4 -11.26 -11.98 24.95
N THR A 5 -11.72 -12.62 23.87
CA THR A 5 -11.14 -12.42 22.55
C THR A 5 -11.47 -11.00 22.12
N ALA A 6 -10.50 -10.09 22.16
CA ALA A 6 -10.69 -8.73 21.64
C ALA A 6 -11.02 -8.82 20.15
N GLU A 7 -12.18 -8.31 19.73
CA GLU A 7 -12.53 -8.29 18.32
C GLU A 7 -11.49 -7.48 17.53
N LYS A 8 -10.98 -8.07 16.46
CA LYS A 8 -9.96 -7.45 15.63
C LYS A 8 -10.60 -6.38 14.76
N THR A 9 -10.32 -5.10 15.04
CA THR A 9 -10.79 -3.99 14.19
C THR A 9 -10.36 -4.21 12.75
N SER A 10 -11.32 -4.23 11.82
CA SER A 10 -11.08 -4.45 10.39
C SER A 10 -11.91 -3.50 9.53
N LEU A 11 -11.41 -3.21 8.32
CA LEU A 11 -12.06 -2.36 7.33
C LEU A 11 -11.93 -3.02 5.95
N GLU A 12 -13.04 -3.16 5.23
CA GLU A 12 -13.08 -3.63 3.85
C GLU A 12 -13.54 -2.52 2.90
N ILE A 13 -12.82 -2.34 1.79
CA ILE A 13 -13.16 -1.37 0.75
C ILE A 13 -13.20 -2.11 -0.59
N GLN A 14 -14.34 -2.00 -1.29
CA GLN A 14 -14.53 -2.59 -2.62
C GLN A 14 -14.79 -1.49 -3.65
N ARG A 15 -14.08 -1.58 -4.79
CA ARG A 15 -14.23 -0.65 -5.92
C ARG A 15 -14.13 -1.41 -7.24
N PHE A 16 -15.00 -1.05 -8.18
CA PHE A 16 -14.86 -1.47 -9.57
C PHE A 16 -13.98 -0.48 -10.33
N ILE A 17 -12.96 -0.98 -11.01
CA ILE A 17 -12.04 -0.18 -11.83
C ILE A 17 -12.15 -0.69 -13.27
N ASN A 18 -12.46 0.22 -14.20
CA ASN A 18 -12.57 -0.11 -15.62
C ASN A 18 -11.17 -0.25 -16.27
N ALA A 19 -10.42 -1.26 -15.86
CA ALA A 19 -9.10 -1.59 -16.40
C ALA A 19 -8.79 -3.08 -16.23
N PRO A 20 -7.91 -3.68 -17.06
CA PRO A 20 -7.46 -5.05 -16.86
C PRO A 20 -6.78 -5.25 -15.50
N ARG A 21 -6.98 -6.41 -14.87
CA ARG A 21 -6.39 -6.75 -13.55
C ARG A 21 -4.87 -6.58 -13.52
N ALA A 22 -4.18 -6.91 -14.60
CA ALA A 22 -2.73 -6.75 -14.71
C ALA A 22 -2.30 -5.27 -14.62
N ARG A 23 -3.09 -4.34 -15.16
CA ARG A 23 -2.80 -2.90 -15.10
C ARG A 23 -3.02 -2.35 -13.69
N VAL A 24 -4.11 -2.75 -13.04
CA VAL A 24 -4.37 -2.40 -11.63
C VAL A 24 -3.25 -2.94 -10.75
N TYR A 25 -2.85 -4.19 -10.94
CA TYR A 25 -1.77 -4.80 -10.17
C TYR A 25 -0.43 -4.07 -10.35
N ALA A 26 -0.08 -3.71 -11.59
CA ALA A 26 1.11 -2.92 -11.88
C ALA A 26 1.08 -1.56 -11.15
N ALA A 27 -0.08 -0.90 -11.07
CA ALA A 27 -0.22 0.35 -10.34
C ALA A 27 0.16 0.22 -8.84
N TRP A 28 -0.02 -0.95 -8.23
CA TRP A 28 0.34 -1.22 -6.82
C TRP A 28 1.75 -1.80 -6.60
N THR A 29 2.49 -2.15 -7.66
CA THR A 29 3.77 -2.87 -7.57
C THR A 29 4.92 -2.19 -8.29
N ASP A 30 4.62 -1.35 -9.28
CA ASP A 30 5.61 -0.54 -9.99
C ASP A 30 5.86 0.78 -9.23
N PRO A 31 7.07 1.02 -8.71
CA PRO A 31 7.38 2.23 -7.96
C PRO A 31 7.23 3.51 -8.78
N ALA A 32 7.41 3.45 -10.11
CA ALA A 32 7.20 4.60 -10.97
C ALA A 32 5.71 4.98 -11.02
N GLN A 33 4.82 4.01 -11.09
CA GLN A 33 3.38 4.26 -11.09
C GLN A 33 2.88 4.66 -9.72
N LEU A 34 3.28 3.95 -8.65
CA LEU A 34 2.90 4.29 -7.27
C LEU A 34 3.16 5.75 -6.94
N ARG A 35 4.31 6.30 -7.34
CA ARG A 35 4.66 7.71 -7.09
C ARG A 35 3.63 8.70 -7.67
N GLU A 36 2.94 8.33 -8.74
CA GLU A 36 1.96 9.19 -9.42
C GLU A 36 0.56 9.18 -8.78
N TRP A 37 0.15 8.10 -8.10
CA TRP A 37 -1.24 7.94 -7.66
C TRP A 37 -1.44 7.54 -6.20
N PHE A 38 -0.41 7.05 -5.50
CA PHE A 38 -0.58 6.35 -4.23
C PHE A 38 -1.09 7.25 -3.10
N GLY A 39 -0.78 8.55 -3.15
CA GLY A 39 -1.23 9.55 -2.18
C GLY A 39 -2.32 10.48 -2.73
N PRO A 40 -3.12 11.09 -1.83
CA PRO A 40 -3.97 12.22 -2.20
C PRO A 40 -3.16 13.37 -2.80
N VAL A 41 -3.80 14.21 -3.62
CA VAL A 41 -3.12 15.30 -4.37
C VAL A 41 -2.42 16.34 -3.48
N TRP A 42 -2.79 16.44 -2.21
CA TRP A 42 -2.20 17.35 -1.22
C TRP A 42 -1.10 16.71 -0.37
N VAL A 43 -0.72 15.46 -0.67
CA VAL A 43 0.42 14.79 -0.03
C VAL A 43 1.61 14.80 -0.99
N ARG A 44 2.74 15.32 -0.53
CA ARG A 44 3.98 15.32 -1.31
C ARG A 44 4.76 14.05 -1.02
N THR A 45 4.99 13.23 -2.05
CA THR A 45 5.90 12.07 -1.97
C THR A 45 7.35 12.54 -2.03
N CYS A 46 8.14 12.21 -1.01
CA CYS A 46 9.58 12.47 -0.94
C CYS A 46 10.38 11.28 -1.46
N GLU A 47 10.14 10.10 -0.90
CA GLU A 47 10.77 8.84 -1.30
C GLU A 47 9.72 7.75 -1.39
N LEU A 48 9.88 6.83 -2.36
CA LEU A 48 9.01 5.67 -2.50
C LEU A 48 9.84 4.48 -2.97
N VAL A 49 9.82 3.42 -2.17
CA VAL A 49 10.44 2.11 -2.41
C VAL A 49 9.33 1.06 -2.45
N ALA A 50 9.32 0.26 -3.50
CA ALA A 50 8.40 -0.86 -3.66
C ALA A 50 9.15 -2.06 -4.27
N ASP A 51 9.77 -2.88 -3.42
CA ASP A 51 10.39 -4.15 -3.82
C ASP A 51 9.33 -5.25 -3.80
N ALA A 52 8.49 -5.30 -4.83
CA ALA A 52 7.30 -6.14 -4.90
C ALA A 52 7.62 -7.64 -5.11
N ARG A 53 8.25 -8.25 -4.11
CA ARG A 53 8.51 -9.69 -3.97
C ARG A 53 8.33 -10.08 -2.51
N VAL A 54 8.05 -11.35 -2.22
CA VAL A 54 7.93 -11.81 -0.83
C VAL A 54 9.23 -11.51 -0.05
N GLY A 55 9.10 -10.87 1.11
CA GLY A 55 10.19 -10.38 1.95
C GLY A 55 10.80 -9.05 1.49
N GLY A 56 10.35 -8.48 0.38
CA GLY A 56 10.78 -7.17 -0.11
C GLY A 56 10.21 -6.03 0.71
N LYS A 57 10.91 -4.90 0.74
CA LYS A 57 10.52 -3.72 1.54
C LYS A 57 9.60 -2.78 0.76
N PHE A 58 8.64 -2.23 1.48
CA PHE A 58 7.84 -1.09 1.07
C PHE A 58 8.14 0.10 1.98
N ARG A 59 8.40 1.26 1.40
CA ARG A 59 8.59 2.52 2.14
C ARG A 59 8.04 3.69 1.33
N TRP A 60 7.33 4.58 1.99
CA TRP A 60 6.77 5.79 1.42
C TRP A 60 6.95 6.93 2.42
N ASP A 61 7.90 7.81 2.12
CA ASP A 61 8.17 9.01 2.90
C ASP A 61 7.40 10.17 2.28
N VAL A 62 6.63 10.89 3.10
CA VAL A 62 5.74 11.94 2.67
C VAL A 62 5.77 13.17 3.56
N ILE A 63 5.37 14.30 2.99
CA ILE A 63 4.95 15.49 3.73
C ILE A 63 3.44 15.65 3.56
N ASN A 64 2.69 15.72 4.66
CA ASN A 64 1.24 15.89 4.65
C ASN A 64 0.84 17.36 4.40
N CYS A 65 -0.47 17.65 4.37
CA CYS A 65 -1.00 19.00 4.17
C CYS A 65 -0.59 20.00 5.27
N ASP A 66 -0.23 19.53 6.46
CA ASP A 66 0.21 20.35 7.58
C ASP A 66 1.72 20.60 7.58
N GLY A 67 2.44 20.11 6.55
CA GLY A 67 3.90 20.21 6.46
C GLY A 67 4.65 19.18 7.31
N LYS A 68 3.96 18.20 7.90
CA LYS A 68 4.57 17.17 8.75
C LYS A 68 5.11 16.01 7.91
N GLU A 69 6.36 15.64 8.18
CA GLU A 69 6.98 14.44 7.62
C GLU A 69 6.43 13.16 8.26
N MET A 70 6.14 12.16 7.44
CA MET A 70 5.67 10.84 7.86
C MET A 70 6.31 9.76 6.99
N THR A 71 6.54 8.60 7.60
CA THR A 71 7.01 7.39 6.90
C THR A 71 5.96 6.30 7.06
N ILE A 72 5.47 5.78 5.93
CA ILE A 72 4.70 4.54 5.86
C ILE A 72 5.66 3.46 5.39
N GLN A 73 5.78 2.36 6.13
CA GLN A 73 6.70 1.28 5.78
C GLN A 73 6.09 -0.07 6.12
N GLY A 74 6.56 -1.11 5.43
CA GLY A 74 6.13 -2.47 5.65
C GLY A 74 6.95 -3.46 4.84
N GLU A 75 6.54 -4.72 4.90
CA GLU A 75 7.14 -5.80 4.13
C GLU A 75 6.08 -6.55 3.33
N TYR A 76 6.40 -6.91 2.09
CA TYR A 76 5.54 -7.74 1.26
C TYR A 76 5.51 -9.18 1.79
N ARG A 77 4.37 -9.60 2.34
CA ARG A 77 4.16 -10.96 2.86
C ARG A 77 3.69 -11.93 1.77
N GLU A 78 2.81 -11.48 0.89
CA GLU A 78 2.32 -12.27 -0.26
C GLU A 78 2.24 -11.38 -1.49
N VAL A 79 2.72 -11.89 -2.63
CA VAL A 79 2.73 -11.17 -3.90
C VAL A 79 2.32 -12.16 -5.00
N VAL A 80 1.05 -12.10 -5.43
CA VAL A 80 0.51 -12.98 -6.47
C VAL A 80 0.15 -12.13 -7.70
N PRO A 81 0.90 -12.25 -8.81
CA PRO A 81 0.71 -11.43 -10.00
C PRO A 81 -0.75 -11.35 -10.48
N GLY A 82 -1.26 -10.12 -10.64
CA GLY A 82 -2.62 -9.85 -11.11
C GLY A 82 -3.74 -10.23 -10.14
N LYS A 83 -3.44 -10.67 -8.91
CA LYS A 83 -4.43 -11.24 -7.99
C LYS A 83 -4.41 -10.66 -6.59
N LYS A 84 -3.27 -10.65 -5.90
CA LYS A 84 -3.20 -10.36 -4.46
C LYS A 84 -1.86 -9.74 -4.08
N ILE A 85 -1.91 -8.79 -3.16
CA ILE A 85 -0.74 -8.17 -2.51
C ILE A 85 -1.08 -8.08 -1.02
N VAL A 86 -0.17 -8.51 -0.15
CA VAL A 86 -0.33 -8.44 1.31
C VAL A 86 0.92 -7.81 1.91
N PHE A 87 0.71 -6.83 2.79
CA PHE A 87 1.76 -6.16 3.55
C PHE A 87 1.67 -6.55 5.03
N ILE A 88 2.78 -6.45 5.76
CA ILE A 88 2.87 -6.46 7.23
C ILE A 88 3.54 -5.21 7.75
#